data_AF-A0A840V6H0-F1
#
_entry.id   AF-A0A840V6H0-F1
#
_cell.length_a   1.000
_cell.length_b   1.000
_cell.length_c   1.000
_cell.angle_alpha   90.00
_cell.angle_beta   90.00
_cell.angle_gamma   90.00
#
_symmetry.space_group_name_H-M   'P 1'
#
loop_
_entity.id
_entity.type
_entity.pdbx_description
1 polymer ?
#
loop_
_entity_poly.entity_id
_entity_poly.type
_entity_poly.pdbx_seq_one_letter_code
_entity_poly.pdbx_strand_id
1 'polypeptide(L)'
;MKHLIPSVLALALPSVHAAVSTIAVTGWSEDIVLNDPSPYSTAVTSTMDNGLGSFENWTWIEEGNYLGTSGSSEFFEGLTSGTIASMTGNGTFEFQSFSGSNALLLTSAGPSGPLLTGTLTLSTPASYSSIALFGSTSGGATSATVTLTFSDSSTSEYTIASGTGIGTDWFNTNADRAVVVGGRAANKSEEGYTVLFRGTSDSIAINESLLTLTATDQAKVLESVTITNTGGGKLAVMAISGEAVPEPSAAILFGALGAFGLVRRRRI
;
A
#
# COMPACT_ATOMS: atom_id res chain seq x y z
N MET A 1 -51.44 -38.07 -18.78
CA MET A 1 -50.03 -37.76 -19.10
C MET A 1 -49.61 -36.60 -18.22
N LYS A 2 -48.75 -36.83 -17.22
CA LYS A 2 -48.23 -35.79 -16.32
C LYS A 2 -46.91 -35.28 -16.88
N HIS A 3 -46.86 -34.02 -17.29
CA HIS A 3 -45.64 -33.36 -17.75
C HIS A 3 -44.71 -33.12 -16.56
N LEU A 4 -43.54 -33.77 -16.55
CA LEU A 4 -42.42 -33.40 -15.68
C LEU A 4 -41.71 -32.19 -16.29
N ILE A 5 -41.72 -31.08 -15.55
CA ILE A 5 -40.86 -29.92 -15.82
C ILE A 5 -39.50 -30.23 -15.17
N PRO A 6 -38.38 -30.20 -15.90
CA PRO A 6 -37.08 -30.38 -15.30
C PRO A 6 -36.71 -29.12 -14.49
N SER A 7 -36.55 -29.28 -13.18
CA SER A 7 -35.94 -28.28 -12.32
C SER A 7 -34.45 -28.17 -12.66
N VAL A 8 -34.05 -27.02 -13.21
CA VAL A 8 -32.64 -26.65 -13.36
C VAL A 8 -32.14 -26.21 -12.00
N LEU A 9 -31.27 -27.01 -11.39
CA LEU A 9 -30.53 -26.64 -10.19
C LEU A 9 -29.42 -25.65 -10.60
N ALA A 10 -29.60 -24.37 -10.29
CA ALA A 10 -28.55 -23.37 -10.49
C ALA A 10 -27.46 -23.59 -9.43
N LEU A 11 -26.27 -23.98 -9.87
CA LEU A 11 -25.08 -24.08 -9.03
C LEU A 11 -24.58 -22.66 -8.74
N ALA A 12 -24.86 -22.14 -7.55
CA ALA A 12 -24.27 -20.89 -7.09
C ALA A 12 -22.78 -21.14 -6.80
N LEU A 13 -21.90 -20.69 -7.70
CA LEU A 13 -20.47 -20.63 -7.40
C LEU A 13 -20.26 -19.57 -6.30
N PRO A 14 -19.43 -19.83 -5.28
CA PRO A 14 -19.06 -18.78 -4.36
C PRO A 14 -18.39 -17.66 -5.15
N SER A 15 -18.87 -16.43 -5.00
CA SER A 15 -18.15 -15.26 -5.48
C SER A 15 -16.87 -15.16 -4.66
N VAL A 16 -15.75 -15.62 -5.21
CA VAL A 16 -14.44 -15.23 -4.70
C VAL A 16 -14.37 -13.73 -4.98
N HIS A 17 -14.51 -12.91 -3.93
CA HIS A 17 -14.21 -11.50 -4.03
C HIS A 17 -12.73 -11.43 -4.42
N ALA A 18 -12.43 -10.86 -5.58
CA ALA A 18 -11.06 -10.67 -6.00
C ALA A 18 -10.41 -9.68 -5.02
N ALA A 19 -9.26 -10.04 -4.48
CA ALA A 19 -8.57 -9.29 -3.44
C ALA A 19 -7.35 -8.59 -4.01
N VAL A 20 -7.02 -7.40 -3.49
CA VAL A 20 -5.78 -6.72 -3.87
C VAL A 20 -4.56 -7.52 -3.37
N SER A 21 -3.49 -7.51 -4.16
CA SER A 21 -2.21 -8.13 -3.83
C SER A 21 -1.05 -7.19 -4.15
N THR A 22 0.09 -7.38 -3.48
CA THR A 22 1.27 -6.51 -3.60
C THR A 22 1.65 -6.24 -5.04
N ILE A 23 1.89 -4.96 -5.37
CA ILE A 23 2.46 -4.54 -6.65
C ILE A 23 3.91 -4.14 -6.42
N ALA A 24 4.83 -4.76 -7.16
CA ALA A 24 6.23 -4.35 -7.18
C ALA A 24 6.38 -3.00 -7.90
N VAL A 25 6.91 -2.00 -7.19
CA VAL A 25 7.14 -0.64 -7.72
C VAL A 25 8.53 -0.13 -7.37
N THR A 26 8.98 0.87 -8.13
CA THR A 26 10.15 1.70 -7.81
C THR A 26 9.70 3.14 -7.58
N GLY A 27 10.58 3.99 -7.02
CA GLY A 27 10.28 5.41 -6.77
C GLY A 27 10.07 5.78 -5.30
N TRP A 28 10.35 4.86 -4.37
CA TRP A 28 10.47 5.16 -2.95
C TRP A 28 11.60 6.18 -2.71
N SER A 29 11.36 7.18 -1.86
CA SER A 29 12.26 8.33 -1.71
C SER A 29 13.04 8.32 -0.41
N GLU A 30 12.44 7.84 0.68
CA GLU A 30 13.01 7.95 2.02
C GLU A 30 13.01 6.61 2.75
N ASP A 31 14.02 6.44 3.59
CA ASP A 31 14.02 5.44 4.66
C ASP A 31 13.49 6.12 5.93
N ILE A 32 12.33 5.66 6.41
CA ILE A 32 11.67 6.22 7.61
C ILE A 32 11.41 5.17 8.68
N VAL A 33 11.99 3.97 8.56
CA VAL A 33 11.79 2.87 9.50
C VAL A 33 13.08 2.66 10.26
N LEU A 34 13.07 2.99 11.56
CA LEU A 34 14.20 2.67 12.43
C LEU A 34 14.38 1.15 12.51
N ASN A 35 15.58 0.68 12.15
CA ASN A 35 15.97 -0.72 12.20
C ASN A 35 17.44 -0.88 12.68
N ASP A 36 17.84 -2.14 12.92
CA ASP A 36 19.14 -2.56 13.49
C ASP A 36 20.37 -2.27 12.60
N PRO A 37 21.60 -2.06 13.14
CA PRO A 37 21.96 -1.74 14.52
C PRO A 37 22.31 -0.27 14.79
N SER A 38 22.31 0.08 16.08
CA SER A 38 22.83 1.34 16.65
C SER A 38 24.25 1.69 16.16
N PRO A 39 24.60 2.98 15.95
CA PRO A 39 23.82 4.18 16.28
C PRO A 39 22.65 4.43 15.31
N TYR A 40 21.50 4.84 15.85
CA TYR A 40 20.27 4.99 15.08
C TYR A 40 20.20 6.26 14.22
N SER A 41 21.22 7.12 14.26
CA SER A 41 21.27 8.34 13.43
C SER A 41 21.48 8.06 11.95
N THR A 42 21.91 6.85 11.59
CA THR A 42 22.07 6.40 10.20
C THR A 42 21.01 5.39 9.78
N ALA A 43 20.07 5.05 10.67
CA ALA A 43 19.05 4.04 10.40
C ALA A 43 17.87 4.60 9.58
N VAL A 44 17.78 5.92 9.40
CA VAL A 44 16.74 6.57 8.59
C VAL A 44 17.33 7.77 7.86
N THR A 45 16.77 8.10 6.70
CA THR A 45 17.08 9.35 5.98
C THR A 45 16.13 10.49 6.35
N SER A 46 14.94 10.13 6.83
CA SER A 46 13.89 11.06 7.24
C SER A 46 13.06 10.49 8.40
N THR A 47 12.33 11.35 9.11
CA THR A 47 11.39 10.89 10.15
C THR A 47 9.97 11.32 9.84
N MET A 48 9.01 10.52 10.30
CA MET A 48 7.59 10.80 10.14
C MET A 48 7.23 12.18 10.72
N ASP A 49 7.67 12.53 11.93
CA ASP A 49 7.30 13.80 12.59
C ASP A 49 8.15 15.01 12.16
N ASN A 50 9.39 14.85 11.69
CA ASN A 50 10.24 15.98 11.29
C ASN A 50 10.35 16.20 9.77
N GLY A 51 10.13 15.17 8.96
CA GLY A 51 10.14 15.27 7.50
C GLY A 51 11.52 15.02 6.88
N LEU A 52 11.72 15.57 5.68
CA LEU A 52 12.83 15.20 4.80
C LEU A 52 14.21 15.58 5.32
N GLY A 53 15.17 14.65 5.24
CA GLY A 53 16.57 14.89 5.61
C GLY A 53 16.78 15.08 7.11
N SER A 54 15.78 14.76 7.91
CA SER A 54 15.89 14.73 9.36
C SER A 54 15.94 13.29 9.83
N PHE A 55 17.06 12.89 10.40
CA PHE A 55 17.19 11.58 11.03
C PHE A 55 16.71 11.58 12.48
N GLU A 56 16.35 12.72 13.08
CA GLU A 56 15.82 12.82 14.45
C GLU A 56 14.30 13.01 14.47
N ASN A 57 13.65 12.56 15.55
CA ASN A 57 12.22 12.66 15.91
C ASN A 57 11.46 11.32 15.73
N TRP A 58 10.16 11.31 16.05
CA TRP A 58 9.33 10.11 15.99
C TRP A 58 9.14 9.63 14.56
N THR A 59 9.32 8.34 14.37
CA THR A 59 9.09 7.64 13.10
C THR A 59 8.72 6.18 13.35
N TRP A 60 8.51 5.43 12.27
CA TRP A 60 8.25 4.01 12.35
C TRP A 60 9.47 3.24 12.86
N ILE A 61 9.24 2.06 13.43
CA ILE A 61 10.30 1.15 13.85
C ILE A 61 9.96 -0.25 13.36
N GLU A 62 10.96 -1.02 12.94
CA GLU A 62 10.79 -2.46 12.74
C GLU A 62 10.57 -3.13 14.09
N GLU A 63 9.59 -4.04 14.19
CA GLU A 63 9.34 -4.78 15.42
C GLU A 63 10.59 -5.57 15.85
N GLY A 64 11.00 -5.42 17.11
CA GLY A 64 12.24 -6.07 17.56
C GLY A 64 12.73 -5.65 18.94
N ASN A 65 13.94 -6.09 19.27
CA ASN A 65 14.61 -5.72 20.52
C ASN A 65 15.64 -4.62 20.25
N TYR A 66 15.53 -3.50 20.96
CA TYR A 66 16.40 -2.34 20.82
C TYR A 66 16.93 -1.87 22.16
N LEU A 67 18.00 -1.10 22.15
CA LEU A 67 18.47 -0.40 23.34
C LEU A 67 17.50 0.74 23.68
N GLY A 68 16.76 0.61 24.78
CA GLY A 68 15.89 1.66 25.31
C GLY A 68 16.66 2.70 26.11
N THR A 69 15.97 3.74 26.58
CA THR A 69 16.56 4.83 27.38
C THR A 69 17.14 4.38 28.72
N SER A 70 16.78 3.18 29.19
CA SER A 70 17.40 2.54 30.36
C SER A 70 18.82 2.02 30.09
N GLY A 71 19.29 2.05 28.84
CA GLY A 71 20.52 1.40 28.40
C GLY A 71 20.42 -0.13 28.38
N SER A 72 19.20 -0.69 28.45
CA SER A 72 18.93 -2.13 28.40
C SER A 72 18.15 -2.49 27.14
N SER A 73 18.25 -3.76 26.73
CA SER A 73 17.45 -4.30 25.63
C SER A 73 15.98 -4.36 26.02
N GLU A 74 15.12 -3.75 25.21
CA GLU A 74 13.67 -3.67 25.38
C GLU A 74 12.98 -4.07 24.08
N PHE A 75 11.81 -4.69 24.17
CA PHE A 75 11.00 -5.04 23.00
C PHE A 75 10.15 -3.85 22.55
N PHE A 76 10.19 -3.55 21.25
CA PHE A 76 9.42 -2.51 20.59
C PHE A 76 8.45 -3.16 19.61
N GLU A 77 7.16 -2.91 19.80
CA GLU A 77 6.14 -3.13 18.77
C GLU A 77 6.44 -2.21 17.59
N GLY A 78 6.18 -2.70 16.37
CA GLY A 78 6.58 -2.00 15.16
C GLY A 78 6.04 -2.64 13.90
N LEU A 79 6.59 -2.19 12.77
CA LEU A 79 6.30 -2.77 11.46
C LEU A 79 6.94 -4.15 11.35
N THR A 80 6.24 -5.08 10.72
CA THR A 80 6.74 -6.42 10.42
C THR A 80 6.93 -6.58 8.91
N SER A 81 7.93 -7.37 8.51
CA SER A 81 8.20 -7.65 7.10
C SER A 81 7.33 -8.79 6.57
N GLY A 82 7.26 -8.90 5.24
CA GLY A 82 6.49 -9.92 4.53
C GLY A 82 5.05 -9.51 4.24
N THR A 83 4.25 -10.48 3.81
CA THR A 83 2.86 -10.26 3.38
C THR A 83 1.92 -10.08 4.58
N ILE A 84 1.24 -8.94 4.63
CA ILE A 84 0.29 -8.57 5.68
C ILE A 84 -1.13 -8.59 5.09
N ALA A 85 -2.06 -9.22 5.81
CA ALA A 85 -3.48 -9.11 5.49
C ALA A 85 -4.04 -7.78 6.00
N SER A 86 -4.69 -7.02 5.12
CA SER A 86 -5.30 -5.75 5.52
C SER A 86 -6.54 -6.00 6.38
N MET A 87 -6.62 -5.30 7.52
CA MET A 87 -7.76 -5.32 8.43
C MET A 87 -9.04 -4.74 7.79
N THR A 88 -8.94 -4.01 6.69
CA THR A 88 -10.10 -3.54 5.90
C THR A 88 -10.81 -4.67 5.17
N GLY A 89 -10.14 -5.82 4.99
CA GLY A 89 -10.64 -6.99 4.27
C GLY A 89 -10.45 -6.94 2.74
N ASN A 90 -9.80 -5.91 2.19
CA ASN A 90 -9.66 -5.75 0.74
C ASN A 90 -8.57 -6.64 0.13
N GLY A 91 -7.63 -7.16 0.93
CA GLY A 91 -6.58 -8.06 0.45
C GLY A 91 -5.31 -8.03 1.28
N THR A 92 -4.17 -8.08 0.59
CA THR A 92 -2.84 -8.14 1.20
C THR A 92 -1.91 -7.07 0.65
N PHE A 93 -0.89 -6.71 1.43
CA PHE A 93 0.17 -5.79 1.04
C PHE A 93 1.49 -6.20 1.69
N GLU A 94 2.57 -5.58 1.25
CA GLU A 94 3.91 -5.82 1.78
C GLU A 94 4.71 -4.52 1.75
N PHE A 95 5.42 -4.24 2.85
CA PHE A 95 6.33 -3.11 2.92
C PHE A 95 7.62 -3.40 2.15
N GLN A 96 8.33 -2.34 1.76
CA GLN A 96 9.69 -2.50 1.26
C GLN A 96 10.65 -2.94 2.37
N SER A 97 11.87 -3.33 1.98
CA SER A 97 12.94 -3.57 2.95
C SER A 97 13.16 -2.35 3.84
N PHE A 98 13.26 -2.57 5.14
CA PHE A 98 13.49 -1.51 6.12
C PHE A 98 14.94 -0.98 6.16
N SER A 99 15.84 -1.50 5.33
CA SER A 99 17.25 -1.07 5.29
C SER A 99 17.58 -0.16 4.11
N GLY A 100 16.57 0.53 3.57
CA GLY A 100 16.69 1.42 2.42
C GLY A 100 15.40 2.21 2.21
N SER A 101 15.30 2.89 1.06
CA SER A 101 14.12 3.71 0.75
C SER A 101 12.85 2.86 0.76
N ASN A 102 12.01 3.07 1.77
CA ASN A 102 10.84 2.27 2.10
C ASN A 102 9.53 3.07 2.16
N ALA A 103 9.61 4.38 1.98
CA ALA A 103 8.45 5.23 1.88
C ALA A 103 8.60 6.29 0.79
N LEU A 104 7.46 6.68 0.24
CA LEU A 104 7.32 7.96 -0.44
C LEU A 104 6.82 8.97 0.60
N LEU A 105 7.74 9.78 1.14
CA LEU A 105 7.44 10.81 2.13
C LEU A 105 7.21 12.16 1.44
N LEU A 106 5.99 12.66 1.53
CA LEU A 106 5.55 13.91 0.93
C LEU A 106 5.24 14.96 2.01
N THR A 107 6.02 16.04 2.04
CA THR A 107 5.92 17.07 3.06
C THR A 107 6.32 18.45 2.52
N SER A 108 5.68 19.47 3.07
CA SER A 108 6.05 20.88 2.88
C SER A 108 7.21 21.31 3.79
N ALA A 109 7.66 20.46 4.72
CA ALA A 109 8.62 20.81 5.77
C ALA A 109 9.79 19.82 5.85
N GLY A 110 11.00 20.37 5.96
CA GLY A 110 12.25 19.63 6.19
C GLY A 110 13.47 20.45 5.77
N PRO A 111 14.68 20.18 6.31
CA PRO A 111 15.92 20.83 5.89
C PRO A 111 16.20 20.70 4.38
N SER A 112 15.72 19.64 3.73
CA SER A 112 15.88 19.40 2.30
C SER A 112 14.89 20.17 1.41
N GLY A 113 13.97 20.95 2.00
CA GLY A 113 12.92 21.67 1.28
C GLY A 113 11.65 20.83 1.05
N PRO A 114 10.62 21.42 0.41
CA PRO A 114 9.33 20.74 0.21
C PRO A 114 9.40 19.70 -0.92
N LEU A 115 8.81 18.53 -0.69
CA LEU A 115 8.48 17.54 -1.71
C LEU A 115 7.01 17.19 -1.54
N LEU A 116 6.15 17.75 -2.37
CA LEU A 116 4.70 17.53 -2.26
C LEU A 116 4.21 16.43 -3.20
N THR A 117 5.02 16.02 -4.16
CA THR A 117 4.62 15.05 -5.19
C THR A 117 5.71 14.01 -5.38
N GLY A 118 5.31 12.75 -5.56
CA GLY A 118 6.21 11.68 -5.96
C GLY A 118 5.49 10.59 -6.75
N THR A 119 6.25 9.79 -7.48
CA THR A 119 5.72 8.82 -8.45
C THR A 119 6.28 7.45 -8.17
N LEU A 120 5.37 6.48 -7.99
CA LEU A 120 5.68 5.06 -7.96
C LEU A 120 5.49 4.49 -9.36
N THR A 121 6.53 3.85 -9.91
CA THR A 121 6.50 3.22 -11.24
C THR A 121 6.38 1.72 -11.09
N LEU A 122 5.41 1.11 -11.78
CA LEU A 122 5.18 -0.33 -11.72
C LEU A 122 6.35 -1.05 -12.40
N SER A 123 6.90 -2.05 -11.70
CA SER A 123 7.98 -2.89 -12.25
C SER A 123 7.46 -3.84 -13.34
N THR A 124 6.17 -4.18 -13.28
CA THR A 124 5.47 -4.95 -14.30
C THR A 124 4.10 -4.30 -14.53
N PRO A 125 3.99 -3.38 -15.50
CA PRO A 125 2.72 -2.76 -15.85
C PRO A 125 1.64 -3.80 -16.17
N ALA A 126 0.42 -3.59 -15.67
CA ALA A 126 -0.73 -4.47 -15.88
C ALA A 126 -2.05 -3.70 -15.77
N SER A 127 -3.15 -4.33 -16.15
CA SER A 127 -4.50 -3.77 -15.99
C SER A 127 -5.08 -4.13 -14.61
N TYR A 128 -5.75 -3.20 -13.96
CA TYR A 128 -6.27 -3.37 -12.59
C TYR A 128 -7.73 -2.93 -12.46
N SER A 129 -8.51 -3.65 -11.65
CA SER A 129 -9.88 -3.26 -11.25
C SER A 129 -9.86 -2.34 -10.03
N SER A 130 -8.86 -2.48 -9.17
CA SER A 130 -8.64 -1.63 -8.01
C SER A 130 -7.16 -1.49 -7.68
N ILE A 131 -6.81 -0.35 -7.07
CA ILE A 131 -5.48 -0.05 -6.50
C ILE A 131 -5.68 0.32 -5.04
N ALA A 132 -4.93 -0.30 -4.14
CA ALA A 132 -4.89 0.06 -2.72
C ALA A 132 -3.55 0.71 -2.38
N LEU A 133 -3.59 1.85 -1.70
CA LEU A 133 -2.42 2.53 -1.15
C LEU A 133 -2.42 2.38 0.36
N PHE A 134 -1.24 2.14 0.93
CA PHE A 134 -1.05 1.96 2.36
C PHE A 134 -0.08 3.01 2.88
N GLY A 135 -0.51 3.75 3.89
CA GLY A 135 0.25 4.88 4.40
C GLY A 135 -0.47 5.59 5.53
N SER A 136 0.18 6.60 6.08
CA SER A 136 -0.38 7.43 7.14
C SER A 136 0.17 8.85 7.04
N THR A 137 -0.41 9.75 7.83
CA THR A 137 0.05 11.13 7.96
C THR A 137 0.60 11.44 9.35
N SER A 138 1.30 12.57 9.47
CA SER A 138 1.77 13.11 10.75
C SER A 138 1.62 14.62 10.79
N GLY A 139 1.54 15.15 12.01
CA GLY A 139 1.20 16.56 12.22
C GLY A 139 -0.27 16.85 11.90
N GLY A 140 -1.13 15.83 11.98
CA GLY A 140 -2.54 15.90 11.65
C GLY A 140 -2.86 15.35 10.26
N ALA A 141 -4.14 15.10 10.05
CA ALA A 141 -4.69 14.56 8.82
C ALA A 141 -4.40 15.46 7.60
N THR A 142 -4.23 14.83 6.43
CA THR A 142 -3.85 15.53 5.18
C THR A 142 -4.76 15.12 4.03
N SER A 143 -4.88 16.00 3.04
CA SER A 143 -5.50 15.69 1.75
C SER A 143 -4.46 15.28 0.74
N ALA A 144 -4.84 14.41 -0.20
CA ALA A 144 -3.97 14.03 -1.31
C ALA A 144 -4.73 13.83 -2.62
N THR A 145 -4.01 13.95 -3.72
CA THR A 145 -4.45 13.55 -5.05
C THR A 145 -3.60 12.39 -5.54
N VAL A 146 -4.23 11.37 -6.11
CA VAL A 146 -3.58 10.23 -6.74
C VAL A 146 -3.89 10.25 -8.23
N THR A 147 -2.86 10.34 -9.05
CA THR A 147 -2.96 10.30 -10.51
C THR A 147 -2.42 8.97 -11.02
N LEU A 148 -3.28 8.18 -11.63
CA LEU A 148 -2.94 6.97 -12.37
C LEU A 148 -2.55 7.35 -13.79
N THR A 149 -1.40 6.88 -14.28
CA THR A 149 -0.95 7.09 -15.67
C THR A 149 -0.91 5.75 -16.39
N PHE A 150 -1.60 5.68 -17.53
CA PHE A 150 -1.73 4.46 -18.33
C PHE A 150 -0.82 4.49 -19.55
N SER A 151 -0.58 3.32 -20.15
CA SER A 151 0.31 3.14 -21.31
C SER A 151 -0.14 3.88 -22.58
N ASP A 152 -1.41 4.28 -22.65
CA ASP A 152 -1.94 5.13 -23.73
C ASP A 152 -1.75 6.63 -23.45
N SER A 153 -0.97 6.98 -22.41
CA SER A 153 -0.75 8.33 -21.89
C SER A 153 -1.98 9.01 -21.31
N SER A 154 -3.12 8.32 -21.23
CA SER A 154 -4.27 8.85 -20.50
C SER A 154 -4.02 8.78 -18.99
N THR A 155 -4.77 9.60 -18.25
CA THR A 155 -4.67 9.67 -16.79
C THR A 155 -6.04 9.63 -16.15
N SER A 156 -6.11 9.06 -14.94
CA SER A 156 -7.27 9.16 -14.04
C SER A 156 -6.83 9.72 -12.70
N GLU A 157 -7.66 10.58 -12.12
CA GLU A 157 -7.37 11.27 -10.87
C GLU A 157 -8.36 10.87 -9.76
N TYR A 158 -7.83 10.62 -8.57
CA TYR A 158 -8.59 10.29 -7.36
C TYR A 158 -8.21 11.26 -6.24
N THR A 159 -9.19 11.73 -5.49
CA THR A 159 -8.96 12.57 -4.32
C THR A 159 -9.10 11.75 -3.05
N ILE A 160 -8.09 11.84 -2.18
CA ILE A 160 -8.12 11.35 -0.81
C ILE A 160 -8.47 12.53 0.10
N ALA A 161 -9.61 12.44 0.77
CA ALA A 161 -10.05 13.46 1.70
C ALA A 161 -9.21 13.43 2.98
N SER A 162 -9.07 14.59 3.62
CA SER A 162 -8.42 14.70 4.92
C SER A 162 -9.13 13.81 5.96
N GLY A 163 -8.36 12.98 6.65
CA GLY A 163 -8.87 12.10 7.70
C GLY A 163 -9.52 10.81 7.16
N THR A 164 -9.19 10.44 5.92
CA THR A 164 -9.60 9.16 5.33
C THR A 164 -8.43 8.43 4.70
N GLY A 165 -8.40 7.10 4.86
CA GLY A 165 -7.38 6.22 4.30
C GLY A 165 -5.96 6.72 4.57
N ILE A 166 -5.13 6.77 3.53
CA ILE A 166 -3.74 7.27 3.67
C ILE A 166 -3.66 8.75 4.10
N GLY A 167 -4.75 9.51 3.99
CA GLY A 167 -4.87 10.89 4.49
C GLY A 167 -5.18 11.01 5.98
N THR A 168 -5.31 9.90 6.70
CA THR A 168 -5.53 9.86 8.14
C THR A 168 -4.22 9.91 8.91
N ASP A 169 -4.21 10.56 10.08
CA ASP A 169 -3.05 10.60 10.99
C ASP A 169 -2.68 9.18 11.42
N TRP A 170 -1.38 8.92 11.61
CA TRP A 170 -0.89 7.62 12.09
C TRP A 170 -1.47 7.21 13.45
N PHE A 171 -2.04 8.13 14.24
CA PHE A 171 -2.94 7.81 15.34
C PHE A 171 -4.38 7.71 14.83
N ASN A 172 -4.80 6.51 14.47
CA ASN A 172 -6.12 6.20 13.95
C ASN A 172 -6.81 5.06 14.72
N THR A 173 -8.11 5.16 14.92
CA THR A 173 -8.96 4.07 15.44
C THR A 173 -10.12 3.71 14.50
N ASN A 174 -10.21 4.36 13.35
CA ASN A 174 -11.28 4.18 12.38
C ASN A 174 -11.13 2.88 11.56
N ALA A 175 -12.14 2.61 10.71
CA ALA A 175 -12.25 1.37 9.93
C ALA A 175 -11.33 1.30 8.70
N ASP A 176 -10.68 2.41 8.34
CA ASP A 176 -9.70 2.52 7.25
C ASP A 176 -8.30 2.06 7.65
N ARG A 177 -8.10 1.59 8.89
CA ARG A 177 -6.83 0.98 9.32
C ARG A 177 -6.58 -0.32 8.56
N ALA A 178 -5.43 -0.39 7.91
CA ALA A 178 -4.93 -1.59 7.27
C ALA A 178 -4.25 -2.53 8.26
N VAL A 179 -3.50 -1.97 9.22
CA VAL A 179 -2.81 -2.73 10.26
C VAL A 179 -2.56 -1.87 11.49
N VAL A 180 -2.65 -2.47 12.68
CA VAL A 180 -2.14 -1.86 13.93
C VAL A 180 -0.66 -2.13 13.99
N VAL A 181 0.13 -1.06 14.04
CA VAL A 181 1.58 -1.15 14.25
C VAL A 181 1.91 -1.18 15.73
N GLY A 182 1.11 -0.48 16.56
CA GLY A 182 1.23 -0.53 18.02
C GLY A 182 2.38 0.30 18.59
N GLY A 183 3.44 0.55 17.81
CA GLY A 183 4.61 1.29 18.26
C GLY A 183 5.22 2.24 17.23
N ARG A 184 5.94 3.22 17.78
CA ARG A 184 6.81 4.15 17.09
C ARG A 184 8.05 4.40 17.96
N ALA A 185 9.12 4.89 17.36
CA ALA A 185 10.31 5.24 18.10
C ALA A 185 10.88 6.60 17.68
N ALA A 186 11.63 7.22 18.58
CA ALA A 186 12.41 8.40 18.29
C ALA A 186 13.85 8.21 18.76
N ASN A 187 14.79 8.60 17.91
CA ASN A 187 16.20 8.75 18.23
C ASN A 187 16.49 10.23 18.57
N LYS A 188 15.99 10.69 19.71
CA LYS A 188 16.28 12.05 20.20
C LYS A 188 17.75 12.13 20.63
N SER A 189 18.42 13.25 20.37
CA SER A 189 19.88 13.42 20.51
C SER A 189 20.41 13.41 21.96
N GLU A 190 20.03 12.44 22.79
CA GLU A 190 20.36 12.50 24.22
C GLU A 190 21.66 11.76 24.59
N GLU A 191 22.15 10.79 23.81
CA GLU A 191 23.45 10.12 24.08
C GLU A 191 23.99 9.46 22.80
N GLY A 192 24.50 10.25 21.85
CA GLY A 192 25.15 9.70 20.64
C GLY A 192 24.26 8.81 19.74
N TYR A 193 22.94 8.92 19.86
CA TYR A 193 21.94 8.12 19.13
C TYR A 193 22.01 6.61 19.40
N THR A 194 22.50 6.22 20.59
CA THR A 194 22.64 4.80 20.93
C THR A 194 21.39 4.18 21.52
N VAL A 195 20.42 4.98 21.94
CA VAL A 195 19.15 4.55 22.59
C VAL A 195 17.93 5.10 21.84
N LEU A 196 16.79 4.41 21.95
CA LEU A 196 15.51 4.84 21.42
C LEU A 196 14.51 5.18 22.52
N PHE A 197 13.71 6.22 22.26
CA PHE A 197 12.49 6.50 22.99
C PHE A 197 11.35 5.71 22.36
N ARG A 198 10.65 4.90 23.15
CA ARG A 198 9.49 4.13 22.71
C ARG A 198 8.20 4.93 22.91
N GLY A 199 7.30 4.86 21.94
CA GLY A 199 5.91 5.30 22.07
C GLY A 199 4.97 4.19 21.62
N THR A 200 3.96 3.88 22.43
CA THR A 200 3.05 2.76 22.19
C THR A 200 1.60 3.18 22.28
N SER A 201 0.79 2.72 21.34
CA SER A 201 -0.66 2.86 21.37
C SER A 201 -1.27 1.95 20.32
N ASP A 202 -2.40 1.33 20.65
CA ASP A 202 -3.26 0.59 19.73
C ASP A 202 -3.83 1.42 18.57
N SER A 203 -3.72 2.74 18.68
CA SER A 203 -4.11 3.69 17.65
C SER A 203 -3.00 3.94 16.63
N ILE A 204 -1.75 3.53 16.89
CA ILE A 204 -0.67 3.69 15.92
C ILE A 204 -0.87 2.68 14.79
N ALA A 205 -1.15 3.17 13.59
CA ALA A 205 -1.61 2.35 12.48
C ALA A 205 -1.13 2.85 11.10
N ILE A 206 -1.08 1.91 10.15
CA ILE A 206 -1.04 2.19 8.71
C ILE A 206 -2.48 2.12 8.20
N ASN A 207 -2.85 3.09 7.37
CA ASN A 207 -4.20 3.24 6.84
C ASN A 207 -4.25 2.87 5.35
N GLU A 208 -5.43 2.52 4.85
CA GLU A 208 -5.65 2.10 3.47
C GLU A 208 -6.59 3.05 2.71
N SER A 209 -6.21 3.40 1.49
CA SER A 209 -7.11 3.98 0.49
C SER A 209 -7.30 3.01 -0.67
N LEU A 210 -8.51 2.49 -0.84
CA LEU A 210 -8.90 1.68 -2.00
C LEU A 210 -9.48 2.56 -3.11
N LEU A 211 -8.88 2.49 -4.29
CA LEU A 211 -9.28 3.20 -5.49
C LEU A 211 -9.89 2.21 -6.48
N THR A 212 -11.20 2.28 -6.70
CA THR A 212 -11.87 1.45 -7.72
C THR A 212 -11.74 2.12 -9.10
N LEU A 213 -11.24 1.39 -10.09
CA LEU A 213 -11.06 1.88 -11.45
C LEU A 213 -12.35 1.80 -12.24
N THR A 214 -12.56 2.78 -13.12
CA THR A 214 -13.70 2.77 -14.05
C THR A 214 -13.54 1.65 -15.07
N ALA A 215 -14.63 1.10 -15.62
CA ALA A 215 -14.54 0.05 -16.63
C ALA A 215 -13.67 0.43 -17.85
N THR A 216 -13.61 1.72 -18.19
CA THR A 216 -12.73 2.25 -19.23
C THR A 216 -11.24 2.13 -18.86
N ASP A 217 -10.89 2.43 -17.60
CA ASP A 217 -9.52 2.37 -17.11
C ASP A 217 -9.06 0.94 -16.81
N GLN A 218 -9.99 0.05 -16.43
CA GLN A 218 -9.73 -1.38 -16.26
C GLN A 218 -9.26 -2.07 -17.55
N ALA A 219 -9.57 -1.49 -18.71
CA ALA A 219 -9.11 -1.97 -20.01
C ALA A 219 -7.71 -1.48 -20.39
N LYS A 220 -7.09 -0.63 -19.55
CA LYS A 220 -5.79 0.00 -19.82
C LYS A 220 -4.71 -0.57 -18.90
N VAL A 221 -3.48 -0.61 -19.41
CA VAL A 221 -2.30 -1.00 -18.65
C VAL A 221 -1.83 0.20 -17.82
N LEU A 222 -1.79 0.05 -16.49
CA LEU A 222 -1.27 1.05 -15.56
C LEU A 222 0.26 1.00 -15.56
N GLU A 223 0.91 2.16 -15.71
CA GLU A 223 2.36 2.28 -15.71
C GLU A 223 2.89 2.92 -14.43
N SER A 224 2.20 3.94 -13.91
CA SER A 224 2.65 4.64 -12.72
C SER A 224 1.52 5.25 -11.90
N VAL A 225 1.80 5.46 -10.62
CA VAL A 225 0.93 6.12 -9.65
C VAL A 225 1.67 7.32 -9.08
N THR A 226 1.18 8.53 -9.35
CA THR A 226 1.71 9.77 -8.78
C THR A 226 0.84 10.20 -7.62
N ILE A 227 1.43 10.46 -6.47
CA ILE A 227 0.75 10.95 -5.28
C ILE A 227 1.21 12.38 -5.02
N THR A 228 0.24 13.27 -4.80
CA THR A 228 0.49 14.66 -4.41
C THR A 228 -0.18 14.93 -3.06
N ASN A 229 0.58 15.33 -2.06
CA ASN A 229 0.06 15.88 -0.81
C ASN A 229 -0.44 17.31 -1.07
N THR A 230 -1.76 17.49 -1.06
CA THR A 230 -2.42 18.75 -1.47
C THR A 230 -2.67 19.71 -0.31
N GLY A 231 -2.38 19.31 0.91
CA GLY A 231 -2.42 20.20 2.06
C GLY A 231 -2.73 19.47 3.37
N GLY A 232 -2.14 19.99 4.45
CA GLY A 232 -2.18 19.41 5.79
C GLY A 232 -0.77 19.09 6.29
N GLY A 233 -0.65 17.97 7.00
CA GLY A 233 0.59 17.44 7.56
C GLY A 233 1.53 16.80 6.52
N LYS A 234 2.30 15.81 6.97
CA LYS A 234 3.18 15.01 6.10
C LYS A 234 2.48 13.72 5.74
N LEU A 235 2.68 13.21 4.53
CA LEU A 235 2.10 11.95 4.05
C LEU A 235 3.23 10.96 3.77
N ALA A 236 3.18 9.77 4.36
CA ALA A 236 4.04 8.67 3.97
C ALA A 236 3.20 7.56 3.34
N VAL A 237 3.50 7.21 2.10
CA VAL A 237 3.00 5.98 1.46
C VAL A 237 4.09 4.92 1.57
N MET A 238 3.76 3.73 2.06
CA MET A 238 4.73 2.68 2.41
C MET A 238 4.47 1.35 1.68
N ALA A 239 3.28 1.17 1.10
CA ALA A 239 3.00 0.03 0.22
C ALA A 239 1.90 0.35 -0.80
N ILE A 240 1.84 -0.47 -1.85
CA ILE A 240 0.82 -0.44 -2.89
C ILE A 240 0.44 -1.87 -3.29
N SER A 241 -0.85 -2.09 -3.46
CA SER A 241 -1.43 -3.35 -3.95
C SER A 241 -2.44 -3.06 -5.04
N GLY A 242 -2.82 -4.09 -5.79
CA GLY A 242 -3.94 -4.00 -6.73
C GLY A 242 -4.54 -5.34 -7.07
N GLU A 243 -5.74 -5.27 -7.60
CA GLU A 243 -6.52 -6.40 -8.07
C GLU A 243 -6.39 -6.45 -9.60
N ALA A 244 -5.59 -7.40 -10.09
CA ALA A 244 -5.34 -7.51 -11.53
C ALA A 244 -6.61 -7.92 -12.27
N VAL A 245 -6.90 -7.26 -13.39
CA VAL A 245 -7.93 -7.71 -14.31
C VAL A 245 -7.38 -8.95 -15.03
N PRO A 246 -8.04 -10.12 -14.94
CA PRO A 246 -7.59 -11.28 -15.67
C PRO A 246 -7.57 -10.97 -17.16
N GLU A 247 -6.43 -11.19 -17.81
CA GLU A 247 -6.35 -11.15 -19.27
C GLU A 247 -7.46 -12.04 -19.85
N PRO A 248 -8.19 -11.60 -20.89
CA PRO A 248 -9.15 -12.45 -21.57
C PRO A 248 -8.40 -13.64 -22.14
N SER A 249 -8.39 -14.73 -21.37
CA SER A 249 -7.67 -15.93 -21.75
C SER A 249 -8.11 -16.34 -23.14
N ALA A 250 -7.15 -16.63 -24.02
CA ALA A 250 -7.38 -17.15 -25.38
C ALA A 250 -8.17 -18.50 -25.40
N ALA A 251 -8.69 -18.95 -24.26
CA ALA A 251 -9.55 -20.11 -24.07
C ALA A 251 -10.85 -20.07 -24.90
N ILE A 252 -11.32 -18.89 -25.31
CA ILE A 252 -12.47 -18.79 -26.24
C ILE A 252 -12.07 -19.18 -27.67
N LEU A 253 -10.79 -19.07 -28.05
CA LEU A 253 -10.35 -19.33 -29.42
C LEU A 253 -10.28 -20.84 -29.76
N PHE A 254 -10.02 -21.71 -28.77
CA PHE A 254 -10.01 -23.17 -29.00
C PHE A 254 -11.40 -23.83 -28.88
N GLY A 255 -12.34 -23.21 -28.15
CA GLY A 255 -13.72 -23.69 -28.06
C GLY A 255 -14.51 -23.56 -29.37
N ALA A 256 -14.20 -22.55 -30.19
CA ALA A 256 -14.84 -22.33 -31.49
C ALA A 256 -14.29 -23.24 -32.61
N LEU A 257 -13.04 -23.71 -32.51
CA LEU A 257 -12.43 -24.60 -33.50
C LEU A 257 -12.83 -26.09 -33.31
N GLY A 258 -13.20 -26.50 -32.09
CA GLY A 258 -13.65 -27.87 -31.81
C GLY A 258 -15.06 -28.22 -32.32
N ALA A 259 -15.93 -27.22 -32.50
CA ALA A 259 -17.33 -27.43 -32.91
C ALA A 259 -17.51 -27.63 -34.43
N PHE A 260 -16.54 -27.24 -35.26
CA PHE A 260 -16.61 -27.42 -36.71
C PHE A 260 -16.05 -28.78 -37.20
N GLY A 261 -15.43 -29.58 -36.32
CA GLY A 261 -14.80 -30.86 -36.69
C GLY A 261 -15.72 -32.08 -36.75
N LEU A 262 -16.97 -32.00 -36.29
CA LEU A 262 -17.80 -33.20 -36.01
C LEU A 262 -19.04 -33.38 -36.91
N VAL A 263 -19.13 -32.70 -38.06
CA VAL A 263 -20.29 -32.79 -38.97
C VAL A 263 -20.02 -33.63 -40.25
N ARG A 264 -19.02 -34.52 -40.29
CA ARG A 264 -18.81 -35.34 -41.50
C ARG A 264 -18.33 -36.77 -41.26
N ARG A 265 -19.29 -37.69 -41.11
CA ARG A 265 -19.30 -39.13 -41.50
C ARG A 265 -20.40 -39.82 -40.66
N ARG A 266 -21.38 -40.57 -41.18
CA ARG A 266 -21.52 -41.36 -42.42
C ARG A 266 -23.02 -41.56 -42.72
N ARG A 267 -23.40 -41.41 -43.98
CA ARG A 267 -24.46 -42.21 -44.61
C ARG A 267 -23.76 -43.39 -45.31
N ILE A 268 -24.21 -44.61 -45.04
CA ILE A 268 -24.55 -45.75 -45.91
C ILE A 268 -25.08 -46.82 -44.97
#